data_AF-A0A134BBC1-F1
#
_entry.id   AF-A0A134BBC1-F1
#
_cell.length_a   1.000
_cell.length_b   1.000
_cell.length_c   1.000
_cell.angle_alpha   90.00
_cell.angle_beta   90.00
_cell.angle_gamma   90.00
#
_symmetry.space_group_name_H-M   'P 1'
#
loop_
_entity.id
_entity.type
_entity.pdbx_description
1 polymer ?
#
loop_
_entity_poly.entity_id
_entity_poly.type
_entity_poly.pdbx_seq_one_letter_code
_entity_poly.pdbx_strand_id
1 'polypeptide(L)'
;MSRYEDNLAGFYKFFAQALIRHGYTTKKRDGETFAFLKPFEYGHFIFSFSVHEGTGLIRVSPPQVSFDAVEKIMQEIDYPDKLQFSISSGTFMGELSEAMTKLQKRMEASPTVESAALLGLETFRYIEQELEGFEEEYSTPSNIIEELEYRDFWAMAFNGSPPEAIFRGLIFYQLASPELLPDKLHQSDQIFESRELVPDDAWRISYQVLKETLLTLEIL
;
A
#
# COMPACT_ATOMS: atom_id res chain seq x y z
N MET A 1 5.41 -32.91 7.04
CA MET A 1 5.15 -31.57 6.49
C MET A 1 6.03 -30.59 7.24
N SER A 2 6.53 -29.56 6.58
CA SER A 2 7.37 -28.55 7.22
C SER A 2 6.50 -27.62 8.09
N ARG A 3 7.09 -26.95 9.10
CA ARG A 3 6.38 -25.95 9.91
C ARG A 3 5.76 -24.84 9.04
N TYR A 4 6.43 -24.50 7.94
CA TYR A 4 5.92 -23.61 6.91
C TYR A 4 4.60 -24.13 6.32
N GLU A 5 4.58 -25.37 5.83
CA GLU A 5 3.38 -25.98 5.21
C GLU A 5 2.23 -26.07 6.20
N ASP A 6 2.50 -26.53 7.43
CA ASP A 6 1.48 -26.71 8.47
C ASP A 6 0.86 -25.38 8.89
N ASN A 7 1.68 -24.34 9.09
CA ASN A 7 1.20 -23.01 9.47
C ASN A 7 0.44 -22.36 8.32
N LEU A 8 0.95 -22.42 7.07
CA LEU A 8 0.27 -21.87 5.90
C LEU A 8 -1.10 -22.54 5.68
N ALA A 9 -1.17 -23.87 5.78
CA ALA A 9 -2.44 -24.60 5.68
C ALA A 9 -3.38 -24.24 6.83
N GLY A 10 -2.86 -24.12 8.06
CA GLY A 10 -3.60 -23.72 9.24
C GLY A 10 -4.21 -22.32 9.13
N PHE A 11 -3.47 -21.38 8.54
CA PHE A 11 -3.86 -19.99 8.35
C PHE A 11 -4.83 -19.80 7.16
N TYR A 12 -4.43 -20.25 5.97
CA TYR A 12 -5.11 -19.91 4.71
C TYR A 12 -6.51 -20.54 4.57
N LYS A 13 -6.73 -21.71 5.20
CA LYS A 13 -8.01 -22.44 5.11
C LYS A 13 -9.23 -21.63 5.56
N PHE A 14 -9.04 -20.63 6.43
CA PHE A 14 -10.15 -19.88 7.03
C PHE A 14 -10.74 -18.84 6.08
N PHE A 15 -9.91 -18.15 5.29
CA PHE A 15 -10.33 -16.97 4.53
C PHE A 15 -10.17 -17.11 3.02
N ALA A 16 -9.60 -18.22 2.51
CA ALA A 16 -9.39 -18.42 1.07
C ALA A 16 -10.66 -18.22 0.23
N GLN A 17 -11.82 -18.67 0.73
CA GLN A 17 -13.12 -18.48 0.06
C GLN A 17 -13.70 -17.07 0.26
N ALA A 18 -13.40 -16.42 1.39
CA ALA A 18 -13.85 -15.05 1.65
C ALA A 18 -13.25 -14.09 0.63
N LEU A 19 -11.94 -14.19 0.37
CA LEU A 19 -11.27 -13.38 -0.66
C LEU A 19 -11.95 -13.48 -2.03
N ILE A 20 -12.32 -14.69 -2.45
CA ILE A 20 -13.00 -14.91 -3.74
C ILE A 20 -14.39 -14.25 -3.73
N ARG A 21 -15.17 -14.43 -2.65
CA ARG A 21 -16.50 -13.80 -2.52
C ARG A 21 -16.43 -12.27 -2.58
N HIS A 22 -15.37 -11.69 -2.00
CA HIS A 22 -15.12 -10.25 -1.97
C HIS A 22 -14.43 -9.73 -3.24
N GLY A 23 -14.17 -10.59 -4.25
CA GLY A 23 -13.68 -10.16 -5.57
C GLY A 23 -12.16 -10.18 -5.74
N TYR A 24 -11.40 -10.61 -4.71
CA TYR A 24 -9.95 -10.80 -4.76
C TYR A 24 -9.58 -12.08 -5.51
N THR A 25 -9.71 -12.02 -6.84
CA THR A 25 -9.65 -13.18 -7.73
C THR A 25 -8.27 -13.42 -8.33
N THR A 26 -7.48 -12.36 -8.51
CA THR A 26 -6.12 -12.49 -9.06
C THR A 26 -5.15 -12.82 -7.94
N LYS A 27 -4.40 -13.91 -8.09
CA LYS A 27 -3.42 -14.37 -7.10
C LYS A 27 -2.01 -14.21 -7.66
N LYS A 28 -1.14 -13.54 -6.93
CA LYS A 28 0.29 -13.40 -7.24
C LYS A 28 1.10 -13.94 -6.07
N ARG A 29 2.28 -14.46 -6.39
CA ARG A 29 3.28 -14.89 -5.39
C ARG A 29 4.65 -14.41 -5.83
N ASP A 30 5.39 -13.85 -4.90
CA ASP A 30 6.80 -13.50 -5.06
C ASP A 30 7.55 -13.94 -3.81
N GLY A 31 8.41 -14.94 -3.96
CA GLY A 31 9.09 -15.63 -2.85
C GLY A 31 8.12 -16.07 -1.74
N GLU A 32 8.26 -15.44 -0.58
CA GLU A 32 7.50 -15.69 0.65
C GLU A 32 6.18 -14.91 0.72
N THR A 33 5.92 -14.00 -0.22
CA THR A 33 4.76 -13.09 -0.21
C THR A 33 3.65 -13.59 -1.12
N PHE A 34 2.43 -13.60 -0.61
CA PHE A 34 1.19 -13.92 -1.29
C PHE A 34 0.35 -12.66 -1.39
N ALA A 35 -0.05 -12.27 -2.60
CA ALA A 35 -0.90 -11.12 -2.85
C ALA A 35 -2.15 -11.53 -3.63
N PHE A 36 -3.28 -10.98 -3.22
CA PHE A 36 -4.59 -11.18 -3.81
C PHE A 36 -5.10 -9.82 -4.26
N LEU A 37 -5.52 -9.71 -5.51
CA LEU A 37 -5.90 -8.45 -6.13
C LEU A 37 -7.37 -8.44 -6.52
N LYS A 38 -8.03 -7.32 -6.23
CA LYS A 38 -9.39 -6.98 -6.67
C LYS A 38 -9.33 -5.72 -7.54
N PRO A 39 -9.65 -5.81 -8.85
CA PRO A 39 -9.59 -4.65 -9.72
C PRO A 39 -10.75 -3.67 -9.43
N PHE A 40 -10.51 -2.39 -9.70
CA PHE A 40 -11.52 -1.33 -9.77
C PHE A 40 -11.18 -0.36 -10.92
N GLU A 41 -11.92 0.74 -11.06
CA GLU A 41 -11.78 1.66 -12.21
C GLU A 41 -10.37 2.23 -12.37
N TYR A 42 -9.71 2.60 -11.27
CA TYR A 42 -8.41 3.32 -11.30
C TYR A 42 -7.20 2.43 -10.96
N GLY A 43 -7.42 1.15 -10.69
CA GLY A 43 -6.34 0.20 -10.38
C GLY A 43 -6.84 -1.04 -9.65
N HIS A 44 -6.21 -1.37 -8.52
CA HIS A 44 -6.57 -2.57 -7.76
C HIS A 44 -6.36 -2.43 -6.24
N PHE A 45 -7.24 -3.07 -5.48
CA PHE A 45 -7.02 -3.34 -4.06
C PHE A 45 -6.13 -4.55 -3.88
N ILE A 46 -5.31 -4.54 -2.84
CA ILE A 46 -4.32 -5.57 -2.52
C ILE A 46 -4.60 -6.06 -1.09
N PHE A 47 -4.85 -7.35 -0.97
CA PHE A 47 -4.73 -8.07 0.29
C PHE A 47 -3.50 -8.97 0.21
N SER A 48 -2.60 -8.89 1.18
CA SER A 48 -1.37 -9.69 1.16
C SER A 48 -0.93 -10.20 2.52
N PHE A 49 -0.16 -11.28 2.50
CA PHE A 49 0.54 -11.79 3.66
C PHE A 49 1.85 -12.46 3.21
N SER A 50 2.82 -12.53 4.11
CA SER A 50 4.05 -13.29 3.91
C SER A 50 4.14 -14.49 4.84
N VAL A 51 4.82 -15.55 4.40
CA VAL A 51 5.13 -16.73 5.22
C VAL A 51 6.61 -17.05 5.10
N HIS A 52 7.34 -16.88 6.19
CA HIS A 52 8.78 -17.11 6.23
C HIS A 52 9.12 -18.60 6.29
N GLU A 53 9.83 -19.12 5.29
CA GLU A 53 10.11 -20.56 5.12
C GLU A 53 10.91 -21.14 6.29
N GLY A 54 11.89 -20.39 6.80
CA GLY A 54 12.76 -20.85 7.88
C GLY A 54 12.06 -21.00 9.24
N THR A 55 10.99 -20.24 9.49
CA THR A 55 10.34 -20.16 10.81
C THR A 55 8.87 -20.58 10.79
N GLY A 56 8.22 -20.59 9.63
CA GLY A 56 6.77 -20.66 9.49
C GLY A 56 6.05 -19.41 10.02
N LEU A 57 6.76 -18.30 10.22
CA LEU A 57 6.18 -17.03 10.67
C LEU A 57 5.27 -16.47 9.57
N ILE A 58 4.03 -16.13 9.94
CA ILE A 58 3.06 -15.48 9.05
C ILE A 58 2.92 -14.03 9.46
N ARG A 59 2.93 -13.13 8.48
CA ARG A 59 2.63 -11.70 8.65
C ARG A 59 1.57 -11.28 7.66
N VAL A 60 0.46 -10.77 8.16
CA VAL A 60 -0.55 -10.13 7.32
C VAL A 60 -0.14 -8.68 7.11
N SER A 61 -0.22 -8.20 5.88
CA SER A 61 -0.03 -6.79 5.56
C SER A 61 -1.34 -6.04 5.80
N PRO A 62 -1.30 -4.77 6.21
CA PRO A 62 -2.48 -3.91 6.10
C PRO A 62 -3.02 -3.90 4.66
N PRO A 63 -4.33 -3.67 4.46
CA PRO A 63 -4.90 -3.57 3.13
C PRO A 63 -4.30 -2.38 2.41
N GLN A 64 -4.17 -2.50 1.10
CA GLN A 64 -3.57 -1.47 0.27
C GLN A 64 -4.41 -1.23 -0.97
N VAL A 65 -4.32 -0.02 -1.50
CA VAL A 65 -4.87 0.32 -2.81
C VAL A 65 -3.72 0.78 -3.71
N SER A 66 -3.73 0.32 -4.94
CA SER A 66 -2.79 0.71 -5.97
C SER A 66 -3.54 1.43 -7.08
N PHE A 67 -3.16 2.67 -7.34
CA PHE A 67 -3.61 3.44 -8.50
C PHE A 67 -2.63 3.19 -9.63
N ASP A 68 -3.06 2.44 -10.65
CA ASP A 68 -2.15 1.87 -11.67
C ASP A 68 -1.38 2.98 -12.41
N ALA A 69 -2.02 4.12 -12.68
CA ALA A 69 -1.38 5.28 -13.30
C ALA A 69 -0.29 5.91 -12.42
N VAL A 70 -0.55 6.03 -11.11
CA VAL A 70 0.44 6.55 -10.15
C VAL A 70 1.64 5.62 -10.10
N GLU A 71 1.41 4.31 -9.94
CA GLU A 71 2.51 3.33 -9.88
C GLU A 71 3.31 3.31 -11.18
N LYS A 72 2.65 3.41 -12.33
CA LYS A 72 3.33 3.45 -13.63
C LYS A 72 4.27 4.66 -13.74
N ILE A 73 3.81 5.85 -13.37
CA ILE A 73 4.63 7.08 -13.42
C ILE A 73 5.79 6.99 -12.42
N MET A 74 5.54 6.46 -11.21
CA MET A 74 6.62 6.18 -10.24
C MET A 74 7.68 5.22 -10.80
N GLN A 75 7.28 4.25 -11.62
CA GLN A 75 8.23 3.35 -12.30
C GLN A 75 9.02 4.03 -13.43
N GLU A 76 8.60 5.19 -13.94
CA GLU A 76 9.32 5.94 -14.98
C GLU A 76 10.35 6.92 -14.39
N ILE A 77 10.16 7.36 -13.15
CA ILE A 77 11.06 8.30 -12.46
C ILE A 77 12.21 7.53 -11.81
N ASP A 78 13.45 7.97 -12.02
CA ASP A 78 14.62 7.46 -11.29
C ASP A 78 14.83 8.26 -10.00
N TYR A 79 14.81 7.61 -8.84
CA TYR A 79 14.95 8.26 -7.53
C TYR A 79 15.74 7.39 -6.53
N PRO A 80 16.40 8.00 -5.50
CA PRO A 80 17.53 7.38 -4.79
C PRO A 80 17.26 6.08 -4.02
N ASP A 81 16.04 5.85 -3.56
CA ASP A 81 15.64 4.67 -2.79
C ASP A 81 14.55 3.84 -3.50
N LYS A 82 14.39 4.04 -4.82
CA LYS A 82 13.38 3.37 -5.61
C LYS A 82 13.44 1.86 -5.41
N LEU A 83 12.42 1.37 -4.71
CA LEU A 83 12.23 -0.05 -4.53
C LEU A 83 11.80 -0.66 -5.86
N GLN A 84 12.36 -1.84 -6.15
CA GLN A 84 11.85 -2.66 -7.24
C GLN A 84 10.37 -2.93 -6.98
N PHE A 85 9.54 -2.83 -8.03
CA PHE A 85 8.10 -3.03 -7.95
C PHE A 85 7.76 -4.25 -7.07
N SER A 86 6.96 -4.03 -6.03
CA SER A 86 6.48 -5.08 -5.14
C SER A 86 5.05 -5.40 -5.48
N ILE A 87 4.74 -6.69 -5.65
CA ILE A 87 3.38 -7.18 -5.88
C ILE A 87 2.42 -6.89 -4.72
N SER A 88 2.96 -6.46 -3.57
CA SER A 88 2.22 -6.18 -2.34
C SER A 88 2.41 -4.74 -1.87
N SER A 89 2.90 -3.82 -2.70
CA SER A 89 2.99 -2.40 -2.36
C SER A 89 1.99 -1.62 -3.20
N GLY A 90 1.13 -0.85 -2.56
CA GLY A 90 0.18 0.07 -3.21
C GLY A 90 0.58 1.54 -3.07
N THR A 91 -0.26 2.41 -3.60
CA THR A 91 -0.18 3.87 -3.48
C THR A 91 -0.50 4.33 -2.06
N PHE A 92 -1.51 3.71 -1.43
CA PHE A 92 -1.91 3.93 -0.03
C PHE A 92 -1.93 2.61 0.74
N MET A 93 -1.80 2.72 2.05
CA MET A 93 -1.92 1.60 2.99
C MET A 93 -2.86 1.99 4.12
N GLY A 94 -3.84 1.13 4.37
CA GLY A 94 -4.70 1.24 5.54
C GLY A 94 -4.02 0.72 6.80
N GLU A 95 -4.83 0.46 7.83
CA GLU A 95 -4.35 -0.08 9.10
C GLU A 95 -4.95 -1.46 9.38
N LEU A 96 -4.19 -2.29 10.08
CA LEU A 96 -4.74 -3.50 10.68
C LEU A 96 -5.46 -3.15 11.97
N SER A 97 -6.58 -3.84 12.22
CA SER A 97 -7.29 -3.68 13.49
C SER A 97 -6.40 -4.03 14.69
N GLU A 98 -6.75 -3.50 15.88
CA GLU A 98 -6.03 -3.81 17.11
C GLU A 98 -6.00 -5.32 17.39
N ALA A 99 -7.09 -6.02 17.08
CA ALA A 99 -7.21 -7.47 17.22
C ALA A 99 -6.22 -8.20 16.30
N MET A 100 -6.14 -7.80 15.03
CA MET A 100 -5.17 -8.31 14.07
C MET A 100 -3.73 -8.05 14.54
N THR A 101 -3.43 -6.82 14.97
CA THR A 101 -2.11 -6.43 15.48
C THR A 101 -1.69 -7.27 16.69
N LYS A 102 -2.61 -7.54 17.62
CA LYS A 102 -2.35 -8.36 18.81
C LYS A 102 -2.06 -9.82 18.44
N LEU A 103 -2.83 -10.40 17.52
CA LEU A 103 -2.63 -11.77 17.06
C LEU A 103 -1.35 -11.92 16.23
N GLN A 104 -1.02 -10.91 15.43
CA GLN A 104 0.25 -10.87 14.70
C GLN A 104 1.45 -10.88 15.65
N LYS A 105 1.44 -10.06 16.72
CA LYS A 105 2.48 -10.11 17.76
C LYS A 105 2.59 -11.48 18.43
N ARG A 106 1.46 -12.17 18.66
CA ARG A 106 1.47 -13.55 19.19
C ARG A 106 2.08 -14.53 18.17
N MET A 107 1.78 -14.38 16.89
CA MET A 107 2.35 -15.19 15.81
C MET A 107 3.87 -14.97 15.69
N GLU A 108 4.34 -13.74 15.85
CA GLU A 108 5.76 -13.39 15.88
C GLU A 108 6.51 -13.99 17.08
N ALA A 109 5.89 -13.92 18.26
CA ALA A 109 6.49 -14.50 19.47
C ALA A 109 6.52 -16.04 19.45
N SER A 110 5.53 -16.69 18.82
CA SER A 110 5.44 -18.14 18.75
C SER A 110 4.76 -18.62 17.46
N PRO A 111 5.53 -18.90 16.39
CA PRO A 111 5.00 -19.38 15.11
C PRO A 111 4.59 -20.86 15.19
N THR A 112 3.33 -21.11 15.49
CA THR A 112 2.75 -22.45 15.63
C THR A 112 1.47 -22.56 14.81
N VAL A 113 1.00 -23.79 14.59
CA VAL A 113 -0.26 -24.02 13.85
C VAL A 113 -1.45 -23.38 14.57
N GLU A 114 -1.44 -23.34 15.90
CA GLU A 114 -2.51 -22.71 16.70
C GLU A 114 -2.51 -21.19 16.51
N SER A 115 -1.36 -20.53 16.62
CA SER A 115 -1.26 -19.08 16.42
C SER A 115 -1.57 -18.68 14.98
N ALA A 116 -1.11 -19.47 14.00
CA ALA A 116 -1.47 -19.32 12.60
C ALA A 116 -2.98 -19.46 12.36
N ALA A 117 -3.63 -20.44 13.01
CA ALA A 117 -5.07 -20.64 12.89
C ALA A 117 -5.88 -19.49 13.49
N LEU A 118 -5.49 -18.99 14.66
CA LEU A 118 -6.14 -17.84 15.30
C LEU A 118 -5.99 -16.58 14.45
N LEU A 119 -4.79 -16.32 13.92
CA LEU A 119 -4.56 -15.20 13.02
C LEU A 119 -5.39 -15.35 11.73
N GLY A 120 -5.52 -16.57 11.20
CA GLY A 120 -6.32 -16.85 10.00
C GLY A 120 -7.81 -16.63 10.21
N LEU A 121 -8.34 -17.00 11.40
CA LEU A 121 -9.72 -16.73 11.77
C LEU A 121 -9.99 -15.23 11.92
N GLU A 122 -9.08 -14.49 12.52
CA GLU A 122 -9.25 -13.04 12.64
C GLU A 122 -9.09 -12.34 11.29
N THR A 123 -8.18 -12.83 10.43
CA THR A 123 -8.05 -12.36 9.05
C THR A 123 -9.35 -12.57 8.28
N PHE A 124 -10.02 -13.72 8.47
CA PHE A 124 -11.34 -13.95 7.90
C PHE A 124 -12.37 -12.90 8.37
N ARG A 125 -12.40 -12.60 9.68
CA ARG A 125 -13.29 -11.57 10.22
C ARG A 125 -13.00 -10.19 9.67
N TYR A 126 -11.73 -9.82 9.60
CA TYR A 126 -11.26 -8.56 9.04
C TYR A 126 -11.72 -8.40 7.58
N ILE A 127 -11.55 -9.44 6.75
CA ILE A 127 -12.02 -9.43 5.36
C ILE A 127 -13.54 -9.23 5.29
N GLU A 128 -14.32 -9.92 6.13
CA GLU A 128 -15.78 -9.86 6.07
C GLU A 128 -16.39 -8.59 6.69
N GLN A 129 -15.64 -7.84 7.50
CA GLN A 129 -16.21 -6.75 8.31
C GLN A 129 -15.55 -5.39 8.09
N GLU A 130 -14.28 -5.35 7.72
CA GLU A 130 -13.49 -4.11 7.69
C GLU A 130 -13.02 -3.76 6.28
N LEU A 131 -12.81 -4.77 5.42
CA LEU A 131 -12.23 -4.55 4.10
C LEU A 131 -13.17 -3.77 3.16
N GLU A 132 -14.48 -3.98 3.27
CA GLU A 132 -15.48 -3.25 2.47
C GLU A 132 -15.42 -1.73 2.72
N GLY A 133 -15.27 -1.30 3.97
CA GLY A 133 -15.16 0.13 4.30
C GLY A 133 -13.89 0.77 3.71
N PHE A 134 -12.76 0.05 3.75
CA PHE A 134 -11.53 0.49 3.09
C PHE A 134 -11.72 0.60 1.57
N GLU A 135 -12.38 -0.36 0.94
CA GLU A 135 -12.64 -0.31 -0.50
C GLU A 135 -13.56 0.85 -0.89
N GLU A 136 -14.59 1.13 -0.11
CA GLU A 136 -15.49 2.26 -0.34
C GLU A 136 -14.75 3.60 -0.24
N GLU A 137 -13.92 3.77 0.79
CA GLU A 137 -13.13 4.99 1.00
C GLU A 137 -12.13 5.22 -0.16
N TYR A 138 -11.41 4.18 -0.57
CA TYR A 138 -10.29 4.30 -1.51
C TYR A 138 -10.62 4.00 -2.97
N SER A 139 -11.86 3.57 -3.28
CA SER A 139 -12.30 3.36 -4.68
C SER A 139 -12.57 4.66 -5.43
N THR A 140 -12.82 5.76 -4.70
CA THR A 140 -13.21 7.05 -5.26
C THR A 140 -12.16 8.10 -4.95
N PRO A 141 -11.39 8.59 -5.95
CA PRO A 141 -10.31 9.55 -5.72
C PRO A 141 -10.75 10.83 -4.98
N SER A 142 -11.97 11.33 -5.21
CA SER A 142 -12.46 12.54 -4.54
C SER A 142 -12.59 12.38 -3.03
N ASN A 143 -13.03 11.21 -2.54
CA ASN A 143 -13.12 10.92 -1.11
C ASN A 143 -11.74 11.02 -0.45
N ILE A 144 -10.72 10.49 -1.14
CA ILE A 144 -9.34 10.56 -0.67
C ILE A 144 -8.87 12.01 -0.65
N ILE A 145 -9.11 12.80 -1.70
CA ILE A 145 -8.72 14.21 -1.76
C ILE A 145 -9.32 15.00 -0.59
N GLU A 146 -10.61 14.83 -0.31
CA GLU A 146 -11.28 15.49 0.82
C GLU A 146 -10.54 15.20 2.14
N GLU A 147 -10.25 13.94 2.43
CA GLU A 147 -9.52 13.53 3.63
C GLU A 147 -8.08 14.08 3.68
N LEU A 148 -7.39 14.12 2.53
CA LEU A 148 -6.02 14.66 2.46
C LEU A 148 -5.97 16.15 2.79
N GLU A 149 -6.99 16.92 2.38
CA GLU A 149 -7.05 18.36 2.64
C GLU A 149 -7.32 18.71 4.11
N TYR A 150 -7.80 17.75 4.91
CA TYR A 150 -7.97 17.93 6.36
C TYR A 150 -6.72 17.59 7.17
N ARG A 151 -5.68 16.99 6.57
CA ARG A 151 -4.46 16.58 7.27
C ARG A 151 -3.48 17.73 7.44
N ASP A 152 -2.74 17.72 8.55
CA ASP A 152 -1.64 18.65 8.79
C ASP A 152 -0.57 18.58 7.68
N PHE A 153 -0.31 17.38 7.15
CA PHE A 153 0.53 17.17 5.98
C PHE A 153 -0.04 16.06 5.08
N TRP A 154 -0.51 16.46 3.90
CA TRP A 154 -1.21 15.59 2.94
C TRP A 154 -0.38 14.39 2.47
N ALA A 155 0.94 14.55 2.32
CA ALA A 155 1.77 13.49 1.75
C ALA A 155 1.91 12.27 2.68
N MET A 156 1.63 12.42 3.98
CA MET A 156 1.82 11.34 4.96
C MET A 156 0.92 10.11 4.74
N ALA A 157 -0.16 10.26 3.97
CA ALA A 157 -1.06 9.14 3.68
C ALA A 157 -0.51 8.20 2.59
N PHE A 158 0.44 8.67 1.77
CA PHE A 158 1.01 7.90 0.68
C PHE A 158 2.13 6.98 1.19
N ASN A 159 2.26 5.81 0.58
CA ASN A 159 3.31 4.86 0.88
C ASN A 159 4.71 5.36 0.47
N GLY A 160 5.75 4.79 1.09
CA GLY A 160 7.15 5.06 0.76
C GLY A 160 7.87 5.94 1.79
N SER A 161 9.11 6.32 1.48
CA SER A 161 9.83 7.31 2.26
C SER A 161 9.17 8.70 2.16
N PRO A 162 9.43 9.66 3.07
CA PRO A 162 8.77 10.96 3.01
C PRO A 162 8.88 11.67 1.64
N PRO A 163 10.05 11.69 0.95
CA PRO A 163 10.13 12.24 -0.40
C PRO A 163 9.34 11.43 -1.45
N GLU A 164 9.35 10.09 -1.36
CA GLU A 164 8.57 9.22 -2.26
C GLU A 164 7.06 9.44 -2.09
N ALA A 165 6.60 9.60 -0.85
CA ALA A 165 5.22 9.87 -0.53
C ALA A 165 4.74 11.21 -1.13
N ILE A 166 5.61 12.24 -1.12
CA ILE A 166 5.36 13.50 -1.83
C ILE A 166 5.24 13.26 -3.34
N PHE A 167 6.13 12.47 -3.95
CA PHE A 167 6.07 12.18 -5.39
C PHE A 167 4.74 11.52 -5.77
N ARG A 168 4.39 10.44 -5.06
CA ARG A 168 3.13 9.71 -5.26
C ARG A 168 1.93 10.63 -5.14
N GLY A 169 1.91 11.47 -4.12
CA GLY A 169 0.77 12.35 -3.93
C GLY A 169 0.71 13.49 -4.95
N LEU A 170 1.84 14.06 -5.40
CA LEU A 170 1.81 15.03 -6.51
C LEU A 170 1.25 14.42 -7.81
N ILE A 171 1.64 13.18 -8.12
CA ILE A 171 1.08 12.44 -9.26
C ILE A 171 -0.42 12.22 -9.04
N PHE A 172 -0.82 11.79 -7.84
CA PHE A 172 -2.22 11.57 -7.51
C PHE A 172 -3.06 12.85 -7.62
N TYR A 173 -2.58 13.99 -7.10
CA TYR A 173 -3.25 15.28 -7.24
C TYR A 173 -3.37 15.69 -8.70
N GLN A 174 -2.31 15.53 -9.52
CA GLN A 174 -2.41 15.84 -10.96
C GLN A 174 -3.49 15.01 -11.66
N LEU A 175 -3.67 13.75 -11.27
CA LEU A 175 -4.65 12.85 -11.88
C LEU A 175 -6.07 13.05 -11.35
N ALA A 176 -6.24 13.35 -10.06
CA ALA A 176 -7.54 13.35 -9.38
C ALA A 176 -8.12 14.75 -9.12
N SER A 177 -7.27 15.76 -8.92
CA SER A 177 -7.66 17.14 -8.60
C SER A 177 -6.55 18.12 -9.02
N PRO A 178 -6.32 18.26 -10.35
CA PRO A 178 -5.21 19.05 -10.90
C PRO A 178 -5.27 20.53 -10.50
N GLU A 179 -6.44 21.04 -10.17
CA GLU A 179 -6.64 22.40 -9.63
C GLU A 179 -5.95 22.64 -8.29
N LEU A 180 -5.72 21.60 -7.49
CA LEU A 180 -5.00 21.68 -6.21
C LEU A 180 -3.48 21.52 -6.37
N LEU A 181 -3.01 21.01 -7.51
CA LEU A 181 -1.59 20.73 -7.74
C LEU A 181 -0.68 21.96 -7.53
N PRO A 182 -1.02 23.19 -7.98
CA PRO A 182 -0.15 24.35 -7.79
C PRO A 182 0.21 24.60 -6.32
N ASP A 183 -0.76 24.42 -5.41
CA ASP A 183 -0.54 24.59 -3.97
C ASP A 183 0.35 23.48 -3.41
N LYS A 184 0.15 22.23 -3.86
CA LYS A 184 0.98 21.08 -3.43
C LYS A 184 2.41 21.19 -3.95
N LEU A 185 2.61 21.68 -5.17
CA LEU A 185 3.93 21.99 -5.72
C LEU A 185 4.63 23.08 -4.91
N HIS A 186 3.91 24.15 -4.53
CA HIS A 186 4.49 25.21 -3.72
C HIS A 186 4.98 24.70 -2.36
N GLN A 187 4.18 23.88 -1.67
CA GLN A 187 4.57 23.24 -0.41
C GLN A 187 5.75 22.29 -0.58
N SER A 188 5.75 21.51 -1.66
CA SER A 188 6.83 20.57 -1.97
C SER A 188 8.13 21.29 -2.31
N ASP A 189 8.08 22.40 -3.04
CA ASP A 189 9.24 23.24 -3.36
C ASP A 189 9.95 23.70 -2.09
N GLN A 190 9.20 24.17 -1.08
CA GLN A 190 9.78 24.58 0.22
C GLN A 190 10.51 23.42 0.92
N ILE A 191 10.01 22.20 0.80
CA ILE A 191 10.61 21.00 1.41
C ILE A 191 11.89 20.61 0.66
N PHE A 192 11.84 20.50 -0.67
CA PHE A 192 12.98 20.06 -1.47
C PHE A 192 14.09 21.12 -1.56
N GLU A 193 13.77 22.41 -1.39
CA GLU A 193 14.79 23.47 -1.24
C GLU A 193 15.55 23.38 0.09
N SER A 194 14.94 22.81 1.14
CA SER A 194 15.57 22.66 2.45
C SER A 194 16.59 21.51 2.46
N ARG A 195 17.87 21.85 2.63
CA ARG A 195 18.95 20.86 2.83
C ARG A 195 18.88 20.14 4.18
N GLU A 196 18.14 20.68 5.14
CA GLU A 196 17.89 20.01 6.41
C GLU A 196 16.89 18.85 6.23
N LEU A 197 15.82 19.09 5.47
CA LEU A 197 14.75 18.11 5.27
C LEU A 197 15.11 17.06 4.20
N VAL A 198 15.75 17.49 3.11
CA VAL A 198 16.17 16.60 2.02
C VAL A 198 17.68 16.77 1.81
N PRO A 199 18.53 16.08 2.57
CA PRO A 199 19.98 16.31 2.51
C PRO A 199 20.63 15.82 1.20
N ASP A 200 20.05 14.81 0.55
CA ASP A 200 20.57 14.23 -0.69
C ASP A 200 20.06 15.00 -1.93
N ASP A 201 20.99 15.53 -2.72
CA ASP A 201 20.68 16.30 -3.94
C ASP A 201 20.07 15.43 -5.05
N ALA A 202 20.25 14.10 -5.02
CA ALA A 202 19.64 13.20 -6.00
C ALA A 202 18.10 13.23 -5.95
N TRP A 203 17.52 13.42 -4.76
CA TRP A 203 16.08 13.64 -4.59
C TRP A 203 15.58 14.90 -5.28
N ARG A 204 16.36 15.99 -5.22
CA ARG A 204 16.00 17.26 -5.89
C ARG A 204 16.01 17.11 -7.41
N ILE A 205 16.99 16.41 -7.95
CA ILE A 205 17.08 16.11 -9.38
C ILE A 205 15.83 15.32 -9.81
N SER A 206 15.51 14.25 -9.08
CA SER A 206 14.34 13.41 -9.32
C SER A 206 13.04 14.22 -9.24
N TYR A 207 12.95 15.15 -8.28
CA TYR A 207 11.80 16.01 -8.10
C TYR A 207 11.59 16.97 -9.29
N GLN A 208 12.66 17.56 -9.83
CA GLN A 208 12.54 18.38 -11.05
C GLN A 208 12.04 17.57 -12.25
N VAL A 209 12.55 16.34 -12.43
CA VAL A 209 12.07 15.43 -13.48
C VAL A 209 10.58 15.12 -13.30
N LEU A 210 10.14 14.87 -12.06
CA LEU A 210 8.73 14.68 -11.76
C LEU A 210 7.91 15.93 -12.14
N LYS A 211 8.33 17.14 -11.74
CA LYS A 211 7.61 18.38 -12.07
C LYS A 211 7.42 18.54 -13.59
N GLU A 212 8.47 18.29 -14.37
CA GLU A 212 8.40 18.32 -15.83
C GLU A 212 7.43 17.26 -16.37
N THR A 213 7.45 16.05 -15.82
CA THR A 213 6.55 14.96 -16.19
C THR A 213 5.09 15.35 -15.93
N LEU A 214 4.78 15.90 -14.76
CA LEU A 214 3.41 16.27 -14.36
C LEU A 214 2.78 17.29 -15.33
N LEU A 215 3.56 18.23 -15.85
CA LEU A 215 3.10 19.23 -16.81
C LEU A 215 2.66 18.64 -18.16
N THR A 216 3.07 17.40 -18.44
CA THR A 216 2.80 16.70 -19.69
C THR A 216 1.76 15.57 -19.56
N LEU A 217 1.27 15.31 -18.34
CA LEU A 217 0.26 14.29 -18.10
C LEU A 217 -1.12 14.77 -18.59
N GLU A 218 -1.70 14.04 -19.53
CA GLU A 218 -3.11 14.20 -19.91
C GLU A 218 -4.00 13.71 -18.73
N ILE A 219 -4.94 14.57 -18.29
CA ILE A 219 -5.88 14.26 -17.21
C ILE A 219 -6.86 13.17 -17.69
N LEU A 220 -7.23 12.24 -16.78
CA LEU A 220 -8.18 11.15 -17.01
C LEU A 220 -9.57 11.63 -17.45
#